data_AF-A0A4Y2QJZ2-F1
#
_entry.id   AF-A0A4Y2QJZ2-F1
#
_cell.length_a   1.000
_cell.length_b   1.000
_cell.length_c   1.000
_cell.angle_alpha   90.00
_cell.angle_beta   90.00
_cell.angle_gamma   90.00
#
_symmetry.space_group_name_H-M   'P 1'
#
loop_
_entity.id
_entity.type
_entity.pdbx_description
1 polymer ?
#
loop_
_entity_poly.entity_id
_entity_poly.type
_entity_poly.pdbx_seq_one_letter_code
_entity_poly.pdbx_strand_id
1 'polypeptide(L)'
;MANVDKRKAFSIGAEKHGVNAFSQNEIEHFECCDDDVITSGEVGYRHWHADLRLDDTPLEAGLGFTCKLKSETPFLGRSALEKQKKEGLRKRLACFTINDHVPLWGLEVIWRDDRIVGFLRRAEYGFAIGKSIGYGYVIHPDGEVVTPDFLKSGTYYLEGMGTKYPAKYHPKSPFDPNNLRVKGIYNEPLPIDQ
;
A
#
# COMPACT_ATOMS: atom_id res chain seq x y z
N MET A 1 21.94 -50.02 -0.22
CA MET A 1 21.71 -49.30 1.06
C MET A 1 21.71 -47.82 0.72
N ALA A 2 20.55 -47.23 0.35
CA ALA A 2 19.56 -46.58 1.24
C ALA A 2 20.19 -45.37 1.98
N ASN A 3 19.64 -44.15 1.99
CA ASN A 3 18.42 -43.54 1.46
C ASN A 3 18.62 -42.02 1.60
N VAL A 4 18.22 -41.20 0.62
CA VAL A 4 18.20 -39.74 0.75
C VAL A 4 16.78 -39.33 1.14
N ASP A 5 16.67 -38.63 2.26
CA ASP A 5 15.41 -38.18 2.88
C ASP A 5 14.53 -37.37 1.92
N LYS A 6 13.34 -37.90 1.62
CA LYS A 6 12.24 -37.16 0.99
C LYS A 6 11.49 -36.39 2.07
N ARG A 7 11.57 -35.06 2.05
CA ARG A 7 10.64 -34.21 2.83
C ARG A 7 9.24 -34.38 2.25
N LYS A 8 8.30 -34.84 3.08
CA LYS A 8 6.87 -34.91 2.78
C LYS A 8 6.31 -33.49 2.71
N ALA A 9 5.79 -33.10 1.54
CA ALA A 9 4.84 -32.00 1.43
C ALA A 9 3.48 -32.49 1.97
N PHE A 10 2.87 -31.71 2.86
CA PHE A 10 1.49 -31.91 3.31
C PHE A 10 0.57 -31.21 2.30
N SER A 11 -0.12 -32.01 1.48
CA SER A 11 -1.21 -31.55 0.63
C SER A 11 -2.53 -31.75 1.37
N ILE A 12 -3.23 -30.66 1.68
CA ILE A 12 -4.64 -30.69 2.11
C ILE A 12 -5.47 -30.59 0.84
N GLY A 13 -6.24 -31.66 0.58
CA GLY A 13 -6.99 -31.85 -0.64
C GLY A 13 -8.20 -30.92 -0.77
N ALA A 14 -8.37 -30.41 -1.99
CA ALA A 14 -9.64 -29.91 -2.50
C ALA A 14 -9.93 -30.64 -3.81
N GLU A 15 -10.56 -31.81 -3.72
CA GLU A 15 -11.22 -32.46 -4.86
C GLU A 15 -12.63 -32.80 -4.44
N LYS A 16 -13.60 -32.06 -4.98
CA LYS A 16 -14.97 -32.49 -5.25
C LYS A 16 -15.67 -31.35 -6.00
N HIS A 17 -15.39 -31.26 -7.30
CA HIS A 17 -16.35 -31.01 -8.37
C HIS A 17 -15.55 -30.90 -9.67
N GLY A 18 -15.70 -31.92 -10.53
CA GLY A 18 -14.97 -32.03 -11.77
C GLY A 18 -15.24 -30.86 -12.70
N VAL A 19 -14.20 -30.07 -12.95
CA VAL A 19 -14.03 -29.24 -14.13
C VAL A 19 -12.70 -29.63 -14.76
N ASN A 20 -12.74 -29.91 -16.06
CA ASN A 20 -11.66 -30.49 -16.84
C ASN A 20 -10.36 -29.71 -16.69
N ALA A 21 -9.26 -30.47 -16.62
CA ALA A 21 -7.90 -29.96 -16.59
C ALA A 21 -7.65 -28.96 -17.73
N PHE A 22 -7.40 -27.71 -17.37
CA PHE A 22 -6.75 -26.77 -18.27
C PHE A 22 -5.30 -27.23 -18.49
N SER A 23 -4.85 -27.15 -19.74
CA SER A 23 -3.51 -27.60 -20.11
C SER A 23 -2.44 -26.79 -19.35
N GLN A 24 -1.33 -27.45 -19.00
CA GLN A 24 -0.21 -26.87 -18.24
C GLN A 24 0.39 -25.58 -18.83
N ASN A 25 0.00 -25.18 -20.05
CA ASN A 25 0.47 -23.97 -20.73
C ASN A 25 -0.36 -22.70 -20.43
N GLU A 26 -1.44 -22.76 -19.65
CA GLU A 26 -2.22 -21.56 -19.25
C GLU A 26 -1.90 -21.08 -17.82
N ILE A 27 -0.95 -21.71 -17.13
CA ILE A 27 -0.61 -21.39 -15.73
C ILE A 27 0.59 -20.41 -15.62
N GLU A 28 1.34 -20.16 -16.70
CA GLU A 28 2.57 -19.36 -16.65
C GLU A 28 2.40 -17.85 -16.90
N HIS A 29 1.19 -17.29 -16.86
CA HIS A 29 0.96 -15.84 -16.99
C HIS A 29 0.14 -15.19 -15.86
N PHE A 30 -0.11 -15.93 -14.78
CA PHE A 30 -0.85 -15.44 -13.62
C PHE A 30 0.07 -15.04 -12.44
N GLU A 31 1.36 -15.40 -12.48
CA GLU A 31 2.23 -15.41 -11.29
C GLU A 31 3.10 -14.16 -11.05
N CYS A 32 2.73 -13.00 -11.60
CA CYS A 32 3.43 -11.74 -11.28
C CYS A 32 2.50 -10.63 -10.81
N CYS A 33 1.20 -10.73 -11.11
CA CYS A 33 0.22 -9.76 -10.63
C CYS A 33 -0.36 -10.18 -9.27
N ASP A 34 -0.58 -11.45 -8.99
CA ASP A 34 -1.36 -11.85 -7.81
C ASP A 34 -0.58 -11.90 -6.48
N ASP A 35 0.72 -12.22 -6.50
CA ASP A 35 1.54 -12.29 -5.27
C ASP A 35 1.86 -10.91 -4.67
N ASP A 36 1.89 -9.86 -5.51
CA ASP A 36 2.05 -8.46 -5.06
C ASP A 36 0.71 -7.77 -4.73
N VAL A 37 -0.41 -8.23 -5.31
CA VAL A 37 -1.74 -7.59 -5.23
C VAL A 37 -2.56 -8.00 -4.00
N ILE A 38 -2.45 -9.25 -3.52
CA ILE A 38 -3.48 -9.78 -2.59
C ILE A 38 -3.28 -9.42 -1.10
N THR A 39 -2.20 -8.74 -0.68
CA THR A 39 -2.11 -8.27 0.72
C THR A 39 -1.37 -6.96 0.97
N SER A 40 -0.38 -6.59 0.15
CA SER A 40 0.54 -5.52 0.55
C SER A 40 -0.12 -4.14 0.60
N GLY A 41 -0.84 -3.72 -0.45
CA GLY A 41 -1.44 -2.38 -0.44
C GLY A 41 -2.74 -2.33 0.37
N GLU A 42 -3.53 -3.39 0.41
CA GLU A 42 -4.64 -3.49 1.36
C GLU A 42 -4.14 -3.34 2.80
N VAL A 43 -3.16 -4.12 3.26
CA VAL A 43 -2.61 -4.00 4.63
C VAL A 43 -1.80 -2.70 4.81
N GLY A 44 -1.32 -2.11 3.71
CA GLY A 44 -0.54 -0.89 3.68
C GLY A 44 0.94 -1.11 4.00
N TYR A 45 1.49 -2.28 3.73
CA TYR A 45 2.94 -2.47 3.68
C TYR A 45 3.55 -1.72 2.50
N ARG A 46 4.85 -1.42 2.60
CA ARG A 46 5.55 -0.60 1.61
C ARG A 46 6.39 -1.51 0.72
N HIS A 47 6.13 -1.46 -0.58
CA HIS A 47 6.93 -2.19 -1.55
C HIS A 47 8.14 -1.33 -1.95
N TRP A 48 9.33 -1.88 -1.71
CA TRP A 48 10.58 -1.31 -2.23
C TRP A 48 10.56 -1.29 -3.76
N HIS A 49 11.11 -0.25 -4.38
CA HIS A 49 11.03 0.06 -5.83
C HIS A 49 9.68 0.56 -6.36
N ALA A 50 8.56 0.30 -5.69
CA ALA A 50 7.27 0.87 -6.06
C ALA A 50 6.92 2.10 -5.18
N ASP A 51 6.57 1.86 -3.91
CA ASP A 51 6.18 2.88 -2.94
C ASP A 51 7.39 3.65 -2.40
N LEU A 52 8.53 2.95 -2.26
CA LEU A 52 9.78 3.50 -1.77
C LEU A 52 10.81 3.58 -2.90
N ARG A 53 11.36 4.76 -3.09
CA ARG A 53 12.47 5.02 -4.01
C ARG A 53 13.64 5.69 -3.28
N LEU A 54 14.75 5.87 -4.00
CA LEU A 54 15.98 6.46 -3.47
C LEU A 54 15.81 7.93 -3.05
N ASP A 55 14.78 8.61 -3.58
CA ASP A 55 14.39 9.99 -3.28
C ASP A 55 13.35 10.11 -2.15
N ASP A 56 12.97 9.00 -1.51
CA ASP A 56 12.02 8.98 -0.41
C ASP A 56 12.73 8.68 0.92
N THR A 57 12.37 9.41 1.98
CA THR A 57 12.91 9.09 3.32
C THR A 57 11.95 8.19 4.11
N PRO A 58 12.47 7.42 5.09
CA PRO A 58 11.61 6.65 6.00
C PRO A 58 10.56 7.51 6.73
N LEU A 59 10.84 8.79 6.99
CA LEU A 59 9.88 9.68 7.65
C LEU A 59 8.73 10.06 6.70
N GLU A 60 9.03 10.35 5.43
CA GLU A 60 8.04 10.67 4.40
C GLU A 60 7.15 9.47 4.08
N ALA A 61 7.73 8.27 4.07
CA ALA A 61 7.02 7.02 3.81
C ALA A 61 6.17 6.50 4.99
N GLY A 62 6.21 7.18 6.14
CA GLY A 62 5.53 6.73 7.37
C GLY A 62 6.22 5.55 8.09
N LEU A 63 7.46 5.25 7.72
CA LEU A 63 8.30 4.19 8.29
C LEU A 63 9.21 4.68 9.42
N GLY A 64 8.97 5.87 9.98
CA GLY A 64 9.81 6.43 11.05
C GLY A 64 9.92 5.54 12.30
N PHE A 65 9.01 4.59 12.50
CA PHE A 65 9.06 3.62 13.60
C PHE A 65 10.19 2.58 13.44
N THR A 66 10.71 2.36 12.24
CA THR A 66 11.83 1.43 11.99
C THR A 66 13.19 2.06 12.27
N CYS A 67 13.26 3.40 12.39
CA CYS A 67 14.48 4.14 12.65
C CYS A 67 14.71 4.31 14.16
N LYS A 68 15.92 3.99 14.64
CA LYS A 68 16.31 4.07 16.08
C LYS A 68 16.56 5.50 16.59
N LEU A 69 15.67 6.44 16.27
CA LEU A 69 15.77 7.87 16.61
C LEU A 69 15.49 8.18 18.10
N LYS A 70 14.98 7.22 18.88
CA LYS A 70 14.73 7.36 20.32
C LYS A 70 15.90 6.88 21.21
N SER A 71 16.94 6.33 20.59
CA SER A 71 18.13 5.80 21.26
C SER A 71 19.37 6.47 20.70
N GLU A 72 20.52 6.33 21.33
CA GLU A 72 21.80 6.86 20.82
C GLU A 72 22.52 5.92 19.84
N THR A 73 21.88 4.82 19.39
CA THR A 73 22.50 3.89 18.45
C THR A 73 22.81 4.58 17.11
N PRO A 74 24.08 4.63 16.65
CA PRO A 74 24.43 5.24 15.38
C PRO A 74 23.97 4.37 14.20
N PHE A 75 23.55 5.02 13.11
CA PHE A 75 23.25 4.38 11.83
C PHE A 75 23.40 5.39 10.67
N LEU A 76 23.61 4.87 9.45
CA LEU A 76 23.76 5.70 8.26
C LEU A 76 22.50 6.52 7.99
N GLY A 77 22.65 7.83 7.78
CA GLY A 77 21.52 8.74 7.50
C GLY A 77 20.81 9.27 8.75
N ARG A 78 21.22 8.89 9.97
CA ARG A 78 20.60 9.38 11.22
C ARG A 78 20.51 10.90 11.30
N SER A 79 21.63 11.59 11.10
CA SER A 79 21.70 13.06 11.18
C SER A 79 20.77 13.74 10.17
N ALA A 80 20.63 13.17 8.97
CA ALA A 80 19.71 13.64 7.96
C ALA A 80 18.24 13.49 8.40
N LEU A 81 17.87 12.35 9.00
CA LEU A 81 16.51 12.14 9.51
C LEU A 81 16.19 13.03 10.72
N GLU A 82 17.14 13.26 11.62
CA GLU A 82 16.97 14.18 12.75
C GLU A 82 16.76 15.62 12.27
N LYS A 83 17.53 16.06 11.26
CA LYS A 83 17.35 17.37 10.63
C LYS A 83 15.98 17.46 9.95
N GLN A 84 15.62 16.48 9.11
CA GLN A 84 14.34 16.44 8.42
C GLN A 84 13.14 16.46 9.38
N LYS A 85 13.25 15.76 10.52
CA LYS A 85 12.21 15.75 11.56
C LYS A 85 12.02 17.13 12.21
N LYS A 86 13.10 17.89 12.40
CA LYS A 86 13.05 19.26 12.94
C LYS A 86 12.47 20.26 11.94
N GLU A 87 12.86 20.16 10.66
CA GLU A 87 12.43 21.05 9.58
C GLU A 87 11.00 20.78 9.08
N GLY A 88 10.48 19.58 9.36
CA GLY A 88 9.17 19.12 8.92
C GLY A 88 9.19 18.52 7.51
N LEU A 89 8.23 17.63 7.26
CA LEU A 89 8.15 16.87 6.00
C LEU A 89 7.47 17.71 4.92
N ARG A 90 8.14 17.89 3.77
CA ARG A 90 7.56 18.57 2.58
C ARG A 90 6.76 17.64 1.67
N LYS A 91 6.88 16.33 1.90
CA LYS A 91 6.27 15.26 1.14
C LYS A 91 5.84 14.16 2.12
N ARG A 92 4.66 13.56 1.95
CA ARG A 92 4.20 12.41 2.76
C ARG A 92 3.47 11.39 1.92
N LEU A 93 3.74 10.11 2.15
CA LEU A 93 2.99 9.02 1.55
C LEU A 93 1.58 8.97 2.15
N ALA A 94 0.57 8.92 1.29
CA ALA A 94 -0.84 8.89 1.64
C ALA A 94 -1.55 7.73 0.93
N CYS A 95 -2.56 7.18 1.58
CA CYS A 95 -3.42 6.13 1.06
C CYS A 95 -4.74 6.75 0.60
N PHE A 96 -5.23 6.34 -0.56
CA PHE A 96 -6.48 6.80 -1.13
C PHE A 96 -7.33 5.62 -1.57
N THR A 97 -8.65 5.75 -1.47
CA THR A 97 -9.60 4.81 -2.09
C THR A 97 -10.63 5.53 -2.93
N ILE A 98 -11.07 4.90 -4.02
CA ILE A 98 -12.27 5.27 -4.76
C ILE A 98 -13.36 4.25 -4.41
N ASN A 99 -14.58 4.73 -4.17
CA ASN A 99 -15.74 3.85 -3.91
C ASN A 99 -16.33 3.31 -5.23
N ASP A 100 -15.48 2.73 -6.08
CA ASP A 100 -15.83 2.14 -7.36
C ASP A 100 -14.69 1.21 -7.82
N HIS A 101 -14.93 0.41 -8.86
CA HIS A 101 -13.92 -0.41 -9.52
C HIS A 101 -13.30 0.35 -10.69
N VAL A 102 -12.39 1.27 -10.37
CA VAL A 102 -11.62 2.04 -11.35
C VAL A 102 -10.27 1.37 -11.58
N PRO A 103 -9.89 1.02 -12.83
CA PRO A 103 -8.58 0.48 -13.12
C PRO A 103 -7.52 1.57 -12.94
N LEU A 104 -6.76 1.46 -11.86
CA LEU A 104 -5.61 2.30 -11.55
C LEU A 104 -4.37 1.40 -11.47
N TRP A 105 -3.21 1.93 -11.88
CA TRP A 105 -1.93 1.20 -11.86
C TRP A 105 -0.85 1.96 -11.09
N GLY A 106 -0.83 3.27 -11.23
CA GLY A 106 0.24 4.15 -10.78
C GLY A 106 0.48 5.29 -11.78
N LEU A 107 1.03 6.40 -11.28
CA LEU A 107 1.26 7.68 -11.97
C LEU A 107 0.00 8.54 -12.21
N GLU A 108 -1.16 8.12 -11.74
CA GLU A 108 -2.37 8.94 -11.75
C GLU A 108 -2.22 10.18 -10.87
N VAL A 109 -2.78 11.31 -11.30
CA VAL A 109 -2.59 12.59 -10.62
C VAL A 109 -3.43 12.62 -9.35
N ILE A 110 -2.81 13.07 -8.24
CA ILE A 110 -3.50 13.36 -6.99
C ILE A 110 -3.86 14.85 -6.98
N TRP A 111 -5.16 15.11 -6.95
CA TRP A 111 -5.71 16.45 -6.78
C TRP A 111 -6.13 16.66 -5.34
N ARG A 112 -5.93 17.87 -4.83
CA ARG A 112 -6.47 18.36 -3.57
C ARG A 112 -6.97 19.78 -3.78
N ASP A 113 -8.24 20.03 -3.50
CA ASP A 113 -8.87 21.36 -3.63
C ASP A 113 -8.53 22.03 -4.99
N ASP A 114 -8.74 21.30 -6.09
CA ASP A 114 -8.44 21.72 -7.47
C ASP A 114 -6.97 22.05 -7.80
N ARG A 115 -6.03 21.68 -6.92
CA ARG A 115 -4.59 21.79 -7.17
C ARG A 115 -3.95 20.41 -7.24
N ILE A 116 -2.98 20.27 -8.13
CA ILE A 116 -2.15 19.06 -8.21
C ILE A 116 -1.22 19.04 -7.00
N VAL A 117 -1.24 17.95 -6.25
CA VAL A 117 -0.40 17.76 -5.05
C VAL A 117 0.50 16.53 -5.12
N GLY A 118 0.44 15.77 -6.21
CA GLY A 118 1.31 14.62 -6.41
C GLY A 118 0.75 13.64 -7.43
N PHE A 119 1.23 12.41 -7.35
CA PHE A 119 0.76 11.29 -8.16
C PHE A 119 0.86 9.97 -7.39
N LEU A 120 0.07 8.97 -7.78
CA LEU A 120 0.14 7.63 -7.21
C LEU A 120 1.46 6.95 -7.59
N ARG A 121 2.11 6.28 -6.65
CA ARG A 121 3.24 5.39 -6.90
C ARG A 121 2.77 4.03 -7.38
N ARG A 122 1.70 3.53 -6.76
CA ARG A 122 1.10 2.22 -6.99
C ARG A 122 -0.38 2.29 -6.71
N ALA A 123 -1.15 1.54 -7.47
CA ALA A 123 -2.56 1.31 -7.22
C ALA A 123 -2.96 -0.12 -7.56
N GLU A 124 -4.05 -0.58 -6.96
CA GLU A 124 -4.59 -1.92 -7.10
C GLU A 124 -6.09 -1.90 -6.80
N TYR A 125 -6.76 -3.04 -7.01
CA TYR A 125 -8.11 -3.25 -6.49
C TYR A 125 -8.05 -4.08 -5.21
N GLY A 126 -8.54 -3.51 -4.12
CA GLY A 126 -8.62 -4.21 -2.85
C GLY A 126 -9.90 -5.05 -2.78
N PHE A 127 -9.76 -6.36 -2.93
CA PHE A 127 -10.88 -7.30 -2.88
C PHE A 127 -11.50 -7.45 -1.48
N ALA A 128 -10.71 -7.31 -0.41
CA ALA A 128 -11.22 -7.37 0.95
C ALA A 128 -11.99 -6.10 1.34
N ILE A 129 -11.68 -4.97 0.69
CA ILE A 129 -12.35 -3.68 0.91
C ILE A 129 -13.36 -3.29 -0.18
N GLY A 130 -13.40 -4.01 -1.31
CA GLY A 130 -14.28 -3.78 -2.45
C GLY A 130 -14.04 -2.46 -3.20
N LYS A 131 -12.79 -1.96 -3.22
CA LYS A 131 -12.48 -0.59 -3.68
C LYS A 131 -11.14 -0.52 -4.41
N SER A 132 -11.04 0.35 -5.42
CA SER A 132 -9.73 0.75 -5.93
C SER A 132 -8.98 1.53 -4.87
N ILE A 133 -7.73 1.13 -4.61
CA ILE A 133 -6.86 1.68 -3.58
C ILE A 133 -5.52 2.09 -4.21
N GLY A 134 -4.95 3.19 -3.74
CA GLY A 134 -3.69 3.69 -4.23
C GLY A 134 -2.86 4.39 -3.17
N TYR A 135 -1.54 4.29 -3.31
CA TYR A 135 -0.56 4.96 -2.48
C TYR A 135 0.21 5.97 -3.31
N GLY A 136 0.36 7.19 -2.81
CA GLY A 136 1.12 8.23 -3.48
C GLY A 136 1.58 9.31 -2.53
N TYR A 137 2.60 10.05 -2.95
CA TYR A 137 3.15 11.11 -2.12
C TYR A 137 2.40 12.42 -2.38
N VAL A 138 1.94 13.04 -1.29
CA VAL A 138 1.34 14.37 -1.28
C VAL A 138 2.42 15.38 -0.90
N ILE A 139 2.54 16.42 -1.71
CA ILE A 139 3.42 17.58 -1.53
C ILE A 139 2.52 18.80 -1.32
N HIS A 140 2.92 19.70 -0.43
CA HIS A 140 2.21 20.96 -0.28
C HIS A 140 2.44 21.82 -1.55
N PRO A 141 1.38 22.28 -2.24
CA PRO A 141 1.54 22.96 -3.52
C PRO A 141 2.28 24.31 -3.40
N ASP A 142 2.29 24.90 -2.20
CA ASP A 142 3.02 26.13 -1.87
C ASP A 142 4.41 25.87 -1.22
N GLY A 143 4.86 24.61 -1.16
CA GLY A 143 6.19 24.25 -0.61
C GLY A 143 6.27 24.23 0.93
N GLU A 144 5.14 24.33 1.62
CA GLU A 144 5.06 24.25 3.08
C GLU A 144 5.21 22.82 3.63
N VAL A 145 5.25 22.70 4.96
CA VAL A 145 5.23 21.41 5.63
C VAL A 145 3.89 20.73 5.41
N VAL A 146 3.91 19.48 4.95
CA VAL A 146 2.74 18.62 4.89
C VAL A 146 2.44 18.15 6.32
N THR A 147 1.42 18.72 6.95
CA THR A 147 0.96 18.35 8.28
C THR A 147 -0.12 17.25 8.22
N PRO A 148 -0.36 16.51 9.31
CA PRO A 148 -1.48 15.58 9.37
C PRO A 148 -2.84 16.25 9.13
N ASP A 149 -3.00 17.50 9.57
CA ASP A 149 -4.24 18.24 9.40
C ASP A 149 -4.44 18.69 7.95
N PHE A 150 -3.36 19.09 7.25
CA PHE A 150 -3.39 19.38 5.82
C PHE A 150 -3.88 18.17 4.99
N LEU A 151 -3.44 16.95 5.36
CA LEU A 151 -3.87 15.72 4.71
C LEU A 151 -5.33 15.38 5.00
N LYS A 152 -5.85 15.72 6.19
CA LYS A 152 -7.21 15.37 6.60
C LYS A 152 -8.28 16.34 6.11
N SER A 153 -7.93 17.62 5.96
CA SER A 153 -8.90 18.69 5.67
C SER A 153 -9.22 18.87 4.19
N GLY A 154 -8.40 18.31 3.29
CA GLY A 154 -8.55 18.50 1.84
C GLY A 154 -9.62 17.61 1.21
N THR A 155 -10.19 18.07 0.10
CA THR A 155 -11.02 17.25 -0.78
C THR A 155 -10.15 16.68 -1.89
N TYR A 156 -10.15 15.34 -2.05
CA TYR A 156 -9.24 14.66 -2.97
C TYR A 156 -9.93 14.07 -4.19
N TYR A 157 -9.22 14.11 -5.30
CA TYR A 157 -9.57 13.37 -6.51
C TYR A 157 -8.34 12.65 -7.06
N LEU A 158 -8.56 11.50 -7.69
CA LEU A 158 -7.56 10.79 -8.47
C LEU A 158 -7.94 10.92 -9.94
N GLU A 159 -7.00 11.33 -10.78
CA GLU A 159 -7.23 11.46 -12.21
C GLU A 159 -6.58 10.32 -12.99
N GLY A 160 -7.41 9.42 -13.50
CA GLY A 160 -7.02 8.32 -14.38
C GLY A 160 -7.62 8.52 -15.77
N MET A 161 -6.80 8.41 -16.82
CA MET A 161 -7.24 8.51 -18.23
C MET A 161 -8.09 9.76 -18.54
N GLY A 162 -7.76 10.90 -17.93
CA GLY A 162 -8.47 12.17 -18.13
C GLY A 162 -9.79 12.32 -17.35
N THR A 163 -10.14 11.36 -16.50
CA THR A 163 -11.34 11.41 -15.65
C THR A 163 -10.95 11.58 -14.18
N LYS A 164 -11.56 12.55 -13.49
CA LYS A 164 -11.36 12.79 -12.05
C LYS A 164 -12.36 11.98 -11.24
N TYR A 165 -11.86 11.10 -10.38
CA TYR A 165 -12.64 10.28 -9.47
C TYR A 165 -12.54 10.81 -8.04
N PRO A 166 -13.66 11.02 -7.33
CA PRO A 166 -13.63 11.38 -5.92
C PRO A 166 -12.88 10.31 -5.10
N ALA A 167 -11.90 10.75 -4.33
CA ALA A 167 -11.04 9.85 -3.55
C ALA A 167 -11.09 10.19 -2.07
N LYS A 168 -11.09 9.14 -1.24
CA LYS A 168 -11.04 9.26 0.22
C LYS A 168 -9.61 9.02 0.70
N TYR A 169 -9.05 9.98 1.42
CA TYR A 169 -7.77 9.81 2.12
C TYR A 169 -7.93 8.93 3.36
N HIS A 170 -6.95 8.05 3.61
CA HIS A 170 -6.87 7.22 4.81
C HIS A 170 -5.53 7.42 5.54
N PRO A 171 -5.54 7.80 6.84
CA PRO A 171 -4.33 7.96 7.64
C PRO A 171 -3.72 6.62 8.10
N LYS A 172 -4.54 5.56 8.10
CA LYS A 172 -4.14 4.16 8.29
C LYS A 172 -4.69 3.37 7.12
N SER A 173 -4.22 2.15 6.93
CA SER A 173 -4.86 1.27 5.96
C SER A 173 -6.38 1.14 6.27
N PRO A 174 -7.25 1.13 5.25
CA PRO A 174 -8.68 0.81 5.40
C PRO A 174 -8.93 -0.67 5.75
N PHE A 175 -7.94 -1.55 5.57
CA PHE A 175 -8.00 -2.97 5.95
C PHE A 175 -7.24 -3.19 7.27
N ASP A 176 -7.90 -3.85 8.23
CA ASP A 176 -7.33 -4.21 9.54
C ASP A 176 -6.42 -3.14 10.18
N PRO A 177 -6.90 -1.91 10.45
CA PRO A 177 -6.09 -0.80 10.94
C PRO A 177 -5.43 -1.03 12.32
N ASN A 178 -5.79 -2.12 13.00
CA ASN A 178 -5.31 -2.52 14.33
C ASN A 178 -4.45 -3.79 14.31
N ASN A 179 -4.19 -4.36 13.12
CA ASN A 179 -3.45 -5.61 12.93
C ASN A 179 -3.98 -6.75 13.81
N LEU A 180 -5.30 -6.92 13.90
CA LEU A 180 -5.96 -7.97 14.67
C LEU A 180 -5.82 -9.34 13.98
N ARG A 181 -5.90 -9.38 12.64
CA ARG A 181 -5.86 -10.62 11.87
C ARG A 181 -4.48 -11.28 11.93
N VAL A 182 -3.41 -10.48 11.91
CA VAL A 182 -2.04 -10.96 12.12
C VAL A 182 -1.83 -11.52 13.54
N LYS A 183 -2.67 -11.12 14.51
CA LYS A 183 -2.69 -11.66 15.88
C LYS A 183 -3.63 -12.87 16.04
N GLY A 184 -4.24 -13.35 14.96
CA GLY A 184 -5.18 -14.47 14.99
C GLY A 184 -6.59 -14.10 15.47
N ILE A 185 -6.95 -12.82 15.50
CA ILE A 185 -8.28 -12.34 15.93
C ILE A 185 -9.09 -11.98 14.67
N TYR A 186 -10.16 -12.74 14.40
CA TYR A 186 -10.97 -12.64 13.16
C TYR A 186 -12.45 -12.31 13.42
N ASN A 187 -12.78 -11.73 14.58
CA ASN A 187 -14.15 -11.49 14.99
C ASN A 187 -14.85 -10.41 14.13
N GLU A 188 -14.08 -9.50 13.54
CA GLU A 188 -14.60 -8.43 12.69
C GLU A 188 -14.79 -8.93 11.25
N PRO A 189 -15.97 -8.70 10.62
CA PRO A 189 -16.19 -9.05 9.23
C PRO A 189 -15.25 -8.26 8.31
N LEU A 190 -15.04 -8.74 7.08
CA LEU A 190 -14.24 -8.01 6.11
C LEU A 190 -14.94 -6.67 5.78
N PRO A 191 -14.19 -5.60 5.45
CA PRO A 191 -14.81 -4.31 5.13
C PRO A 191 -15.79 -4.35 3.96
N ILE A 192 -15.68 -5.31 3.03
CA ILE A 192 -16.64 -5.53 1.94
C ILE A 192 -17.97 -6.13 2.40
N ASP A 193 -17.99 -6.82 3.56
CA ASP A 193 -19.17 -7.49 4.11
C ASP A 193 -19.98 -6.59 5.07
N GLN A 194 -19.59 -5.31 5.21
CA GLN A 194 -20.21 -4.32 6.11
C GLN A 194 -21.10 -3.35 5.35
#